data_AF-A0A1M2Z7H7-F1
#
_entry.id   AF-A0A1M2Z7H7-F1
#
_cell.length_a   1.000
_cell.length_b   1.000
_cell.length_c   1.000
_cell.angle_alpha   90.00
_cell.angle_beta   90.00
_cell.angle_gamma   90.00
#
_symmetry.space_group_name_H-M   'P 1'
#
loop_
_entity.id
_entity.type
_entity.pdbx_description
1 polymer ?
#
loop_
_entity_poly.entity_id
_entity_poly.type
_entity_poly.pdbx_seq_one_letter_code
_entity_poly.pdbx_strand_id
1 'polypeptide(L)'
;MVKITGGIIKLFSTDDGINATTGSLSPIVEVTGGYIEISVGTGDTDAIDSNGTYVQTGGFVVSMSALSGGMGGALDTDGSVSITGGTFIGIGSSERVPSSSGNNRSTGSIALSLSPGNYVVKDQSGQIIMNFTTSTYTYSRLFITSDQLKQGTTYTLYRGESSVKTWTQT
;
A
#
# COMPACT_ATOMS: atom_id res chain seq x y z
N MET A 1 -12.67 -14.78 5.86
CA MET A 1 -11.26 -14.72 5.41
C MET A 1 -11.26 -14.49 3.91
N VAL A 2 -10.41 -13.59 3.43
CA VAL A 2 -10.05 -13.43 2.02
C VAL A 2 -8.60 -13.87 1.86
N LYS A 3 -8.32 -14.83 0.97
CA LYS A 3 -6.97 -15.35 0.74
C LYS A 3 -6.58 -15.23 -0.72
N ILE A 4 -5.45 -14.58 -0.98
CA ILE A 4 -4.89 -14.36 -2.32
C ILE A 4 -3.54 -15.06 -2.40
N THR A 5 -3.40 -16.00 -3.33
CA THR A 5 -2.19 -16.83 -3.47
C THR A 5 -1.43 -16.61 -4.77
N GLY A 6 -1.95 -15.81 -5.70
CA GLY A 6 -1.37 -15.60 -7.02
C GLY A 6 -2.29 -14.88 -7.98
N GLY A 7 -1.82 -14.72 -9.22
CA GLY A 7 -2.55 -14.07 -10.31
C GLY A 7 -2.24 -12.58 -10.46
N ILE A 8 -2.85 -11.97 -11.47
CA ILE A 8 -2.85 -10.53 -11.70
C ILE A 8 -4.28 -10.06 -11.40
N ILE A 9 -4.45 -9.31 -10.32
CA ILE A 9 -5.73 -8.78 -9.85
C ILE A 9 -5.64 -7.26 -9.98
N LYS A 10 -6.52 -6.68 -10.79
CA LYS A 10 -6.69 -5.23 -10.91
C LYS A 10 -8.14 -4.91 -10.61
N LEU A 11 -8.38 -4.19 -9.52
CA LEU A 11 -9.71 -3.91 -9.01
C LEU A 11 -9.95 -2.40 -8.96
N PHE A 12 -11.11 -1.99 -9.47
CA PHE A 12 -11.71 -0.72 -9.15
C PHE A 12 -13.05 -0.95 -8.45
N SER A 13 -13.28 -0.31 -7.31
CA SER A 13 -14.55 -0.34 -6.59
C SER A 13 -15.03 1.08 -6.29
N THR A 14 -16.34 1.29 -6.22
CA THR A 14 -16.93 2.56 -5.77
C THR A 14 -17.14 2.60 -4.25
N ASP A 15 -16.91 1.48 -3.60
CA ASP A 15 -16.92 1.27 -2.15
C ASP A 15 -15.59 0.59 -1.79
N ASP A 16 -15.55 -0.25 -0.75
CA ASP A 16 -14.35 -1.02 -0.45
C ASP A 16 -13.89 -1.93 -1.59
N GLY A 17 -12.57 -2.09 -1.71
CA GLY A 17 -11.96 -2.98 -2.68
C GLY A 17 -12.02 -4.44 -2.21
N ILE A 18 -11.25 -4.75 -1.18
CA ILE A 18 -11.31 -6.04 -0.48
C ILE A 18 -11.91 -5.80 0.89
N ASN A 19 -13.08 -6.38 1.15
CA ASN A 19 -13.73 -6.26 2.45
C ASN A 19 -13.81 -7.64 3.15
N ALA A 20 -13.27 -7.73 4.38
CA ALA A 20 -13.37 -8.88 5.27
C ALA A 20 -14.01 -8.49 6.61
N THR A 21 -15.35 -8.42 6.65
CA THR A 21 -16.16 -7.87 7.77
C THR A 21 -17.09 -8.87 8.47
N THR A 22 -17.05 -10.17 8.16
CA THR A 22 -18.03 -11.14 8.73
C THR A 22 -18.05 -11.09 10.25
N GLY A 23 -19.22 -11.20 10.89
CA GLY A 23 -19.46 -11.22 12.36
C GLY A 23 -18.79 -12.37 13.15
N SER A 24 -17.74 -12.98 12.61
CA SER A 24 -16.73 -13.76 13.31
C SER A 24 -15.81 -12.82 14.08
N LEU A 25 -15.32 -13.25 15.25
CA LEU A 25 -14.52 -12.42 16.15
C LEU A 25 -13.12 -12.03 15.61
N SER A 26 -12.69 -12.48 14.41
CA SER A 26 -11.41 -12.06 13.80
C SER A 26 -11.32 -12.40 12.29
N PRO A 27 -11.91 -11.62 11.36
CA PRO A 27 -11.67 -11.82 9.94
C PRO A 27 -10.21 -11.56 9.55
N ILE A 28 -9.76 -12.16 8.44
CA ILE A 28 -8.37 -12.06 7.97
C ILE A 28 -8.36 -11.82 6.46
N VAL A 29 -7.53 -10.87 6.02
CA VAL A 29 -7.07 -10.74 4.64
C VAL A 29 -5.62 -11.26 4.57
N GLU A 30 -5.39 -12.29 3.78
CA GLU A 30 -4.08 -12.95 3.64
C GLU A 30 -3.59 -12.88 2.19
N VAL A 31 -2.38 -12.34 1.98
CA VAL A 31 -1.69 -12.28 0.68
C VAL A 31 -0.38 -13.06 0.74
N THR A 32 -0.26 -14.09 -0.10
CA THR A 32 0.94 -14.94 -0.20
C THR A 32 1.62 -14.85 -1.57
N GLY A 33 0.97 -14.25 -2.57
CA GLY A 33 1.50 -14.13 -3.92
C GLY A 33 0.60 -13.33 -4.84
N GLY A 34 1.09 -13.06 -6.05
CA GLY A 34 0.37 -12.33 -7.10
C GLY A 34 0.74 -10.86 -7.21
N TYR A 35 0.21 -10.21 -8.25
CA TYR A 35 0.21 -8.77 -8.44
C TYR A 35 -1.21 -8.27 -8.18
N ILE A 36 -1.39 -7.44 -7.16
CA ILE A 36 -2.70 -6.94 -6.73
C ILE A 36 -2.65 -5.42 -6.76
N GLU A 37 -3.48 -4.82 -7.61
CA GLU A 37 -3.64 -3.38 -7.72
C GLU A 37 -5.10 -3.05 -7.42
N ILE A 38 -5.34 -2.30 -6.36
CA ILE A 38 -6.67 -1.92 -5.89
C ILE A 38 -6.74 -0.41 -5.88
N SER A 39 -7.74 0.14 -6.57
CA SER A 39 -8.14 1.53 -6.45
C SER A 39 -9.61 1.57 -6.04
N VAL A 40 -9.94 2.41 -5.08
CA VAL A 40 -11.34 2.71 -4.75
C VAL A 40 -11.72 4.11 -5.22
N GLY A 41 -13.02 4.39 -5.23
CA GLY A 41 -13.58 5.70 -5.48
C GLY A 41 -13.23 6.69 -4.37
N THR A 42 -13.96 7.80 -4.32
CA THR A 42 -13.82 8.78 -3.23
C THR A 42 -14.93 8.63 -2.21
N GLY A 43 -14.59 8.87 -0.95
CA GLY A 43 -15.55 8.92 0.16
C GLY A 43 -15.05 8.09 1.33
N ASP A 44 -16.01 7.50 2.05
CA ASP A 44 -15.79 6.55 3.12
C ASP A 44 -15.51 5.16 2.51
N THR A 45 -14.31 4.98 1.95
CA THR A 45 -13.96 3.77 1.19
C THR A 45 -12.53 3.33 1.50
N ASP A 46 -12.36 2.03 1.72
CA ASP A 46 -11.08 1.42 2.04
C ASP A 46 -10.64 0.47 0.91
N ALA A 47 -9.41 0.64 0.42
CA ALA A 47 -8.89 -0.25 -0.61
C ALA A 47 -8.81 -1.69 -0.09
N ILE A 48 -8.44 -1.85 1.18
CA ILE A 48 -8.55 -3.10 1.92
C ILE A 48 -9.13 -2.75 3.28
N ASP A 49 -10.30 -3.31 3.58
CA ASP A 49 -11.00 -3.25 4.86
C ASP A 49 -11.03 -4.64 5.50
N SER A 50 -10.59 -4.73 6.75
CA SER A 50 -10.83 -5.90 7.57
C SER A 50 -11.14 -5.53 9.02
N ASN A 51 -12.28 -6.02 9.54
CA ASN A 51 -12.58 -5.99 10.99
C ASN A 51 -11.67 -6.92 11.82
N GLY A 52 -10.54 -7.36 11.28
CA GLY A 52 -9.55 -8.21 11.93
C GLY A 52 -8.17 -7.91 11.37
N THR A 53 -7.42 -8.91 10.90
CA THR A 53 -5.99 -8.73 10.60
C THR A 53 -5.65 -8.74 9.11
N TYR A 54 -4.63 -7.99 8.73
CA TYR A 54 -3.96 -8.12 7.43
C TYR A 54 -2.63 -8.84 7.57
N VAL A 55 -2.43 -9.89 6.77
CA VAL A 55 -1.19 -10.68 6.72
C VAL A 55 -0.69 -10.76 5.29
N GLN A 56 0.57 -10.37 5.09
CA GLN A 56 1.25 -10.52 3.81
C GLN A 56 2.61 -11.17 3.98
N THR A 57 2.82 -12.28 3.27
CA THR A 57 4.08 -13.05 3.25
C THR A 57 4.72 -13.10 1.85
N GLY A 58 4.03 -12.58 0.84
CA GLY A 58 4.51 -12.50 -0.53
C GLY A 58 3.62 -11.61 -1.39
N GLY A 59 3.86 -11.60 -2.70
CA GLY A 59 3.09 -10.80 -3.66
C GLY A 59 3.50 -9.32 -3.72
N PHE A 60 2.90 -8.62 -4.67
CA PHE A 60 3.10 -7.19 -4.92
C PHE A 60 1.74 -6.50 -4.86
N VAL A 61 1.50 -5.74 -3.78
CA VAL A 61 0.22 -5.10 -3.50
C VAL A 61 0.36 -3.59 -3.63
N VAL A 62 -0.48 -2.97 -4.46
CA VAL A 62 -0.67 -1.53 -4.56
C VAL A 62 -2.11 -1.25 -4.13
N SER A 63 -2.25 -0.57 -3.00
CA SER A 63 -3.54 -0.31 -2.36
C SER A 63 -3.78 1.20 -2.31
N MET A 64 -4.78 1.68 -3.04
CA MET A 64 -5.05 3.10 -3.26
C MET A 64 -6.46 3.49 -2.83
N SER A 65 -6.56 4.39 -1.85
CA SER A 65 -7.81 5.03 -1.48
C SER A 65 -7.67 6.55 -1.49
N ALA A 66 -8.59 7.23 -2.16
CA ALA A 66 -8.62 8.68 -2.22
C ALA A 66 -9.76 9.20 -1.36
N LEU A 67 -9.44 9.90 -0.27
CA LEU A 67 -10.47 10.51 0.56
C LEU A 67 -11.13 11.72 -0.14
N SER A 68 -12.46 11.81 -0.07
CA SER A 68 -13.22 13.05 -0.31
C SER A 68 -14.44 13.10 0.61
N GLY A 69 -14.23 13.60 1.84
CA GLY A 69 -15.19 13.42 2.94
C GLY A 69 -15.20 11.97 3.48
N GLY A 70 -15.57 11.78 4.75
CA GLY A 70 -15.58 10.44 5.40
C GLY A 70 -14.21 10.00 5.96
N MET A 71 -14.05 8.69 6.20
CA MET A 71 -12.81 8.01 6.60
C MET A 71 -12.40 7.00 5.51
N GLY A 72 -11.16 7.04 5.04
CA GLY A 72 -10.76 6.18 3.92
C GLY A 72 -9.27 5.90 3.94
N GLY A 73 -8.93 4.65 3.64
CA GLY A 73 -7.66 4.03 3.94
C GLY A 73 -7.12 3.17 2.82
N ALA A 74 -5.80 3.22 2.67
CA ALA A 74 -5.11 2.23 1.83
C ALA A 74 -5.13 0.84 2.48
N LEU A 75 -5.23 0.77 3.80
CA LEU A 75 -5.40 -0.45 4.56
C LEU A 75 -6.04 -0.11 5.90
N ASP A 76 -7.32 -0.40 6.03
CA ASP A 76 -8.05 -0.30 7.29
C ASP A 76 -8.17 -1.68 7.93
N THR A 77 -7.69 -1.78 9.16
CA THR A 77 -7.79 -3.02 9.93
C THR A 77 -8.05 -2.73 11.39
N ASP A 78 -9.05 -3.38 11.99
CA ASP A 78 -9.29 -3.31 13.45
C ASP A 78 -8.21 -4.06 14.25
N GLY A 79 -7.59 -5.06 13.63
CA GLY A 79 -6.54 -5.88 14.20
C GLY A 79 -5.13 -5.47 13.76
N SER A 80 -4.20 -6.43 13.79
CA SER A 80 -2.81 -6.20 13.43
C SER A 80 -2.56 -6.23 11.92
N VAL A 81 -1.60 -5.42 11.49
CA VAL A 81 -0.97 -5.48 10.16
C VAL A 81 0.38 -6.19 10.28
N SER A 82 0.57 -7.31 9.56
CA SER A 82 1.84 -8.03 9.48
C SER A 82 2.26 -8.22 8.03
N ILE A 83 3.37 -7.59 7.63
CA ILE A 83 3.90 -7.68 6.26
C ILE A 83 5.33 -8.16 6.37
N THR A 84 5.59 -9.43 6.11
CA THR A 84 6.90 -10.07 6.34
C THR A 84 7.61 -10.48 5.05
N GLY A 85 6.91 -10.44 3.91
CA GLY A 85 7.49 -10.71 2.59
C GLY A 85 6.70 -10.04 1.46
N GLY A 86 7.29 -10.01 0.27
CA GLY A 86 6.76 -9.29 -0.88
C GLY A 86 6.87 -7.78 -0.74
N THR A 87 6.02 -7.06 -1.46
CA THR A 87 5.93 -5.60 -1.48
C THR A 87 4.50 -5.15 -1.22
N PHE A 88 4.33 -4.19 -0.33
CA PHE A 88 3.07 -3.47 -0.11
C PHE A 88 3.31 -1.98 -0.26
N ILE A 89 2.48 -1.34 -1.09
CA ILE A 89 2.47 0.08 -1.35
C ILE A 89 1.07 0.60 -1.01
N GLY A 90 0.96 1.30 0.12
CA GLY A 90 -0.27 1.96 0.55
C GLY A 90 -0.26 3.43 0.17
N ILE A 91 -1.27 3.89 -0.56
CA ILE A 91 -1.38 5.26 -1.07
C ILE A 91 -2.74 5.82 -0.63
N GLY A 92 -2.72 6.90 0.14
CA GLY A 92 -3.92 7.43 0.82
C GLY A 92 -3.95 8.95 0.93
N SER A 93 -5.04 9.52 1.45
CA SER A 93 -5.18 10.99 1.59
C SER A 93 -4.89 11.53 2.98
N SER A 94 -4.94 10.76 4.06
CA SER A 94 -4.50 11.21 5.40
C SER A 94 -4.62 10.12 6.46
N GLU A 95 -5.62 9.26 6.35
CA GLU A 95 -6.02 8.29 7.36
C GLU A 95 -5.78 6.86 6.89
N ARG A 96 -5.66 5.91 7.85
CA ARG A 96 -5.66 4.45 7.60
C ARG A 96 -4.69 4.01 6.50
N VAL A 97 -3.53 4.68 6.45
CA VAL A 97 -2.33 4.20 5.78
C VAL A 97 -1.42 3.63 6.86
N PRO A 98 -0.86 2.42 6.70
CA PRO A 98 -0.01 1.84 7.72
C PRO A 98 1.14 2.78 8.12
N SER A 99 1.42 2.85 9.41
CA SER A 99 2.56 3.61 9.94
C SER A 99 3.78 2.73 10.19
N SER A 100 3.59 1.41 10.28
CA SER A 100 4.63 0.39 10.38
C SER A 100 4.06 -0.96 9.95
N SER A 101 4.93 -1.94 9.70
CA SER A 101 4.54 -3.36 9.55
C SER A 101 5.22 -4.28 10.58
N GLY A 102 5.73 -3.70 11.67
CA GLY A 102 6.48 -4.43 12.70
C GLY A 102 7.89 -4.87 12.29
N ASN A 103 8.42 -4.37 11.16
CA ASN A 103 9.78 -4.65 10.69
C ASN A 103 10.53 -3.38 10.23
N ASN A 104 11.85 -3.50 10.04
CA ASN A 104 12.75 -2.41 9.63
C ASN A 104 12.84 -2.26 8.09
N ARG A 105 11.79 -2.67 7.36
CA ARG A 105 11.72 -2.59 5.88
C ARG A 105 10.60 -1.67 5.40
N SER A 106 10.03 -0.91 6.32
CA SER A 106 8.94 0.02 6.05
C SER A 106 9.44 1.47 6.06
N THR A 107 8.91 2.30 5.19
CA THR A 107 9.20 3.75 5.18
C THR A 107 8.58 4.52 6.34
N GLY A 108 7.64 3.90 7.05
CA GLY A 108 6.61 4.64 7.78
C GLY A 108 5.66 5.38 6.83
N SER A 109 4.62 6.01 7.39
CA SER A 109 3.71 6.84 6.59
C SER A 109 4.38 8.18 6.25
N ILE A 110 4.60 8.43 4.97
CA ILE A 110 5.21 9.66 4.45
C ILE A 110 4.09 10.60 4.00
N ALA A 111 4.10 11.84 4.52
CA ALA A 111 3.31 12.93 3.95
C ALA A 111 3.92 13.36 2.61
N LEU A 112 3.23 13.08 1.51
CA LEU A 112 3.70 13.31 0.16
C LEU A 112 2.54 13.46 -0.82
N SER A 113 2.52 14.56 -1.59
CA SER A 113 1.55 14.74 -2.68
C SER A 113 1.92 13.86 -3.88
N LEU A 114 1.02 12.96 -4.24
CA LEU A 114 1.13 12.03 -5.36
C LEU A 114 0.03 12.33 -6.37
N SER A 115 0.38 12.98 -7.48
CA SER A 115 -0.53 13.18 -8.62
C SER A 115 -0.55 11.96 -9.56
N PRO A 116 -1.61 11.77 -10.37
CA PRO A 116 -1.67 10.69 -11.35
C PRO A 116 -0.39 10.57 -12.19
N GLY A 117 0.15 9.36 -12.30
CA GLY A 117 1.36 9.09 -13.06
C GLY A 117 2.09 7.82 -12.63
N ASN A 118 3.20 7.57 -13.33
CA ASN A 118 4.09 6.45 -13.06
C ASN A 118 5.16 6.86 -12.03
N TYR A 119 5.33 6.03 -11.02
CA TYR A 119 6.31 6.21 -9.96
C TYR A 119 7.29 5.05 -9.94
N VAL A 120 8.56 5.37 -9.68
CA VAL A 120 9.65 4.39 -9.64
C VAL A 120 10.50 4.66 -8.41
N VAL A 121 10.73 3.63 -7.61
CA VAL A 121 11.72 3.68 -6.54
C VAL A 121 13.04 3.14 -7.07
N LYS A 122 14.10 3.93 -6.94
CA LYS A 122 15.47 3.52 -7.26
C LYS A 122 16.34 3.53 -6.02
N ASP A 123 17.35 2.67 -5.99
CA ASP A 123 18.43 2.78 -5.00
C ASP A 123 19.49 3.81 -5.42
N GLN A 124 20.51 4.01 -4.58
CA GLN A 124 21.64 4.91 -4.84
C GLN A 124 22.47 4.57 -6.10
N SER A 125 22.40 3.34 -6.60
CA SER A 125 23.07 2.92 -7.84
C SER A 125 22.24 3.23 -9.10
N GLY A 126 20.99 3.66 -8.92
CA GLY A 126 20.02 3.86 -9.98
C GLY A 126 19.25 2.59 -10.36
N GLN A 127 19.45 1.47 -9.65
CA GLN A 127 18.68 0.24 -9.86
C GLN A 127 17.22 0.49 -9.49
N ILE A 128 16.31 0.10 -10.37
CA ILE A 128 14.87 0.11 -10.10
C ILE A 128 14.55 -1.03 -9.14
N ILE A 129 13.96 -0.68 -7.99
CA ILE A 129 13.55 -1.63 -6.95
C ILE A 129 12.08 -2.01 -7.11
N MET A 130 11.23 -1.03 -7.41
CA MET A 130 9.80 -1.22 -7.63
C MET A 130 9.22 -0.06 -8.43
N ASN A 131 8.06 -0.28 -9.03
CA ASN A 131 7.29 0.74 -9.71
C ASN A 131 5.80 0.58 -9.42
N PHE A 132 5.06 1.68 -9.46
CA PHE A 132 3.61 1.69 -9.29
C PHE A 132 2.99 2.86 -10.04
N THR A 133 1.69 2.79 -10.28
CA THR A 133 0.94 3.82 -11.00
C THR A 133 -0.18 4.38 -10.13
N THR A 134 -0.48 5.65 -10.33
CA THR A 134 -1.71 6.29 -9.85
C THR A 134 -2.43 6.87 -11.07
N SER A 135 -3.75 6.73 -11.16
CA SER A 135 -4.49 7.08 -12.38
C SER A 135 -5.52 8.20 -12.22
N THR A 136 -6.28 8.17 -11.13
CA THR A 136 -7.54 8.92 -11.04
C THR A 136 -7.44 10.12 -10.11
N TYR A 137 -6.82 9.94 -8.94
CA TYR A 137 -6.85 10.92 -7.86
C TYR A 137 -5.46 11.42 -7.48
N THR A 138 -5.43 12.53 -6.74
CA THR A 138 -4.23 12.97 -6.02
C THR A 138 -4.30 12.47 -4.59
N TYR A 139 -3.19 11.93 -4.10
CA TYR A 139 -3.05 11.38 -2.76
C TYR A 139 -2.05 12.20 -1.95
N SER A 140 -2.08 12.08 -0.63
CA SER A 140 -1.19 12.87 0.26
C SER A 140 -0.33 12.01 1.20
N ARG A 141 -0.50 10.70 1.15
CA ARG A 141 0.20 9.72 1.97
C ARG A 141 0.74 8.58 1.12
N LEU A 142 1.95 8.16 1.46
CA LEU A 142 2.61 6.99 0.91
C LEU A 142 3.19 6.15 2.05
N PHE A 143 2.96 4.85 1.98
CA PHE A 143 3.64 3.85 2.79
C PHE A 143 4.18 2.77 1.87
N ILE A 144 5.46 2.45 2.03
CA ILE A 144 6.08 1.32 1.32
C ILE A 144 6.69 0.41 2.36
N THR A 145 6.41 -0.88 2.26
CA THR A 145 7.18 -1.94 2.90
C THR A 145 7.50 -3.01 1.87
N SER A 146 8.73 -3.51 1.88
CA SER A 146 9.15 -4.52 0.90
C SER A 146 10.34 -5.32 1.38
N ASP A 147 10.39 -6.61 1.06
CA ASP A 147 11.57 -7.45 1.26
C ASP A 147 12.80 -7.02 0.42
N GLN A 148 12.61 -6.14 -0.56
CA GLN A 148 13.67 -5.55 -1.37
C GLN A 148 14.32 -4.32 -0.71
N LEU A 149 13.68 -3.73 0.32
CA LEU A 149 14.23 -2.59 1.06
C LEU A 149 15.22 -3.07 2.12
N LYS A 150 16.43 -2.53 2.08
CA LYS A 150 17.55 -2.90 2.96
C LYS A 150 17.86 -1.75 3.90
N GLN A 151 17.93 -2.06 5.19
CA GLN A 151 18.33 -1.11 6.23
C GLN A 151 19.68 -0.45 5.87
N GLY A 152 19.77 0.86 6.09
CA GLY A 152 20.94 1.67 5.76
C GLY A 152 21.08 2.03 4.28
N THR A 153 20.20 1.53 3.40
CA THR A 153 20.21 1.90 1.97
C THR A 153 19.35 3.13 1.72
N THR A 154 19.87 4.07 0.92
CA THR A 154 19.12 5.24 0.46
C THR A 154 18.37 4.92 -0.82
N TYR A 155 17.10 5.31 -0.84
CA TYR A 155 16.19 5.15 -1.95
C TYR A 155 15.59 6.50 -2.35
N THR A 156 15.30 6.65 -3.64
CA THR A 156 14.62 7.82 -4.19
C THR A 156 13.42 7.38 -5.01
N LEU A 157 12.25 7.94 -4.66
CA LEU A 157 11.03 7.88 -5.45
C LEU A 157 11.11 8.94 -6.56
N TYR A 158 10.85 8.53 -7.78
CA TYR A 158 10.78 9.37 -8.97
C TYR A 158 9.39 9.36 -9.57
N ARG A 159 9.00 10.46 -10.23
CA ARG A 159 7.88 10.54 -11.16
C ARG A 159 8.43 11.04 -12.50
N GLY A 160 8.47 10.15 -13.49
CA GLY A 160 9.27 10.40 -14.70
C GLY A 160 10.75 10.54 -14.35
N GLU A 161 11.38 11.62 -14.81
CA GLU A 161 12.78 11.93 -14.52
C GLU A 161 12.98 12.74 -13.21
N SER A 162 11.90 13.27 -12.65
CA SER A 162 11.96 14.13 -11.47
C SER A 162 11.98 13.31 -10.18
N SER A 163 12.93 13.60 -9.29
CA SER A 163 12.92 13.06 -7.93
C SER A 163 11.79 13.69 -7.11
N VAL A 164 11.00 12.86 -6.45
CA VAL A 164 9.85 13.25 -5.64
C VAL A 164 10.17 13.20 -4.15
N LYS A 165 10.85 12.12 -3.71
CA LYS A 165 11.22 11.92 -2.30
C LYS A 165 12.45 11.03 -2.20
N THR A 166 13.38 11.38 -1.31
CA THR A 166 14.51 10.52 -0.93
C THR A 166 14.38 10.15 0.55
N TRP A 167 14.70 8.90 0.89
CA TRP A 167 14.78 8.42 2.27
C TRP A 167 15.89 7.38 2.43
N THR A 168 16.40 7.23 3.65
CA THR A 168 17.25 6.10 4.03
C THR A 168 16.41 5.13 4.83
N GLN A 169 16.43 3.85 4.47
CA GLN A 169 15.66 2.82 5.17
C GLN A 169 16.24 2.61 6.56
N THR A 170 15.42 2.84 7.59
CA THR A 170 15.77 2.64 9.00
C THR A 170 15.31 1.28 9.50
#